data_AF-A0A7Y9IC84-F1
#
_entry.id   AF-A0A7Y9IC84-F1
#
_cell.length_a   1.000
_cell.length_b   1.000
_cell.length_c   1.000
_cell.angle_alpha   90.00
_cell.angle_beta   90.00
_cell.angle_gamma   90.00
#
_symmetry.space_group_name_H-M   'P 1'
#
loop_
_entity.id
_entity.type
_entity.pdbx_description
1 polymer ?
#
loop_
_entity_poly.entity_id
_entity_poly.type
_entity_poly.pdbx_seq_one_letter_code
_entity_poly.pdbx_strand_id
1 'polypeptide(L)'
;MTTLSQNLLELSDFAWQRLRQRVAGLTDDEYFWEPFDGCWTIHKSGAGFVADASRIPPAPAPFTTLAWRITHLVDILQAERTATWFGQPATDDPPPVPGSAADALAALDHAYEVWRSRLAALSQEDLDRPMGEIAGPYAESDGTSFALHILDELIHHGAEVGTVRDFYRGLRAEDPFPAALEGRITPAERPALLAEAAAAQRWDLIPKLAELGFAVDERTAGGMTAAHLAAGTGALDTLRFLVERGADLSIKDTQFDADVRGWAAWFRQPEIIRYLETLR
;
A
#
# COMPACT_ATOMS: atom_id res chain seq x y z
N MET A 1 11.24 26.23 -14.22
CA MET A 1 10.38 26.29 -13.02
C MET A 1 9.17 25.42 -13.31
N THR A 2 8.77 24.54 -12.39
CA THR A 2 7.56 23.71 -12.58
C THR A 2 6.31 24.59 -12.51
N THR A 3 5.33 24.34 -13.36
CA THR A 3 4.04 25.03 -13.32
C THR A 3 3.13 24.43 -12.24
N LEU A 4 2.07 25.15 -11.84
CA LEU A 4 1.09 24.63 -10.88
C LEU A 4 0.44 23.33 -11.40
N SER A 5 0.03 23.32 -12.67
CA SER A 5 -0.52 22.13 -13.35
C SER A 5 0.43 20.93 -13.29
N GLN A 6 1.74 21.14 -13.50
CA GLN A 6 2.74 20.08 -13.37
C GLN A 6 2.81 19.54 -11.94
N ASN A 7 2.82 20.40 -10.92
CA ASN A 7 2.85 19.95 -9.53
C ASN A 7 1.58 19.14 -9.15
N LEU A 8 0.40 19.54 -9.64
CA LEU A 8 -0.85 18.82 -9.42
C LEU A 8 -0.81 17.43 -10.07
N LEU A 9 -0.34 17.33 -11.31
CA LEU A 9 -0.17 16.06 -12.02
C LEU A 9 0.85 15.15 -11.32
N GLU A 10 2.00 15.67 -10.92
CA GLU A 10 3.04 14.90 -10.25
C GLU A 10 2.53 14.32 -8.91
N LEU A 11 1.79 15.11 -8.12
CA LEU A 11 1.20 14.63 -6.88
C LEU A 11 0.08 13.61 -7.14
N SER A 12 -0.75 13.82 -8.17
CA SER A 12 -1.75 12.85 -8.62
C SER A 12 -1.11 11.52 -9.00
N ASP A 13 -0.07 11.54 -9.84
CA ASP A 13 0.66 10.35 -10.28
C ASP A 13 1.32 9.62 -9.12
N PHE A 14 1.88 10.37 -8.16
CA PHE A 14 2.47 9.81 -6.95
C PHE A 14 1.42 9.16 -6.03
N ALA A 15 0.26 9.80 -5.83
CA ALA A 15 -0.84 9.24 -5.04
C ALA A 15 -1.40 7.97 -5.70
N TRP A 16 -1.61 8.02 -7.01
CA TRP A 16 -2.05 6.90 -7.82
C TRP A 16 -1.12 5.69 -7.75
N GLN A 17 0.18 5.88 -7.97
CA GLN A 17 1.16 4.79 -7.94
C GLN A 17 1.15 4.08 -6.57
N ARG A 18 1.04 4.84 -5.47
CA ARG A 18 0.92 4.27 -4.12
C ARG A 18 -0.36 3.44 -3.98
N LEU A 19 -1.52 3.97 -4.37
CA LEU A 19 -2.77 3.21 -4.34
C LEU A 19 -2.68 1.94 -5.20
N ARG A 20 -2.18 2.07 -6.43
CA ARG A 20 -2.14 0.96 -7.39
C ARG A 20 -1.24 -0.19 -6.93
N GLN A 21 -0.09 0.14 -6.33
CA GLN A 21 0.77 -0.84 -5.65
C GLN A 21 0.04 -1.50 -4.47
N ARG A 22 -0.70 -0.70 -3.68
CA ARG A 22 -1.45 -1.18 -2.52
C ARG A 22 -2.59 -2.13 -2.88
N VAL A 23 -3.17 -2.06 -4.07
CA VAL A 23 -4.24 -2.97 -4.53
C VAL A 23 -3.73 -4.06 -5.50
N ALA A 24 -2.43 -4.15 -5.73
CA ALA A 24 -1.86 -5.20 -6.59
C ALA A 24 -2.16 -6.60 -6.01
N GLY A 25 -2.66 -7.50 -6.87
CA GLY A 25 -3.05 -8.86 -6.48
C GLY A 25 -4.27 -8.93 -5.57
N LEU A 26 -5.17 -7.93 -5.61
CA LEU A 26 -6.46 -8.00 -4.91
C LEU A 26 -7.26 -9.20 -5.42
N THR A 27 -7.77 -10.01 -4.50
CA THR A 27 -8.62 -11.18 -4.79
C THR A 27 -10.09 -10.85 -4.56
N ASP A 28 -11.00 -11.65 -5.09
CA ASP A 28 -12.44 -11.50 -4.82
C ASP A 28 -12.76 -11.66 -3.33
N ASP A 29 -12.09 -12.59 -2.63
CA ASP A 29 -12.25 -12.77 -1.19
C ASP A 29 -11.87 -11.51 -0.40
N GLU A 30 -10.79 -10.83 -0.80
CA GLU A 30 -10.40 -9.54 -0.24
C GLU A 30 -11.41 -8.44 -0.59
N TYR A 31 -11.79 -8.36 -1.87
CA TYR A 31 -12.64 -7.31 -2.41
C TYR A 31 -14.03 -7.29 -1.77
N PHE A 32 -14.65 -8.45 -1.60
CA PHE A 32 -15.98 -8.62 -1.01
C PHE A 32 -15.97 -8.77 0.52
N TRP A 33 -14.83 -8.61 1.17
CA TRP A 33 -14.76 -8.79 2.62
C TRP A 33 -15.48 -7.66 3.39
N GLU A 34 -16.39 -8.08 4.26
CA GLU A 34 -17.08 -7.21 5.22
C GLU A 34 -16.46 -7.39 6.62
N PRO A 35 -15.81 -6.36 7.19
CA PRO A 35 -15.17 -6.47 8.49
C PRO A 35 -16.15 -6.43 9.68
N PHE A 36 -17.35 -5.87 9.48
CA PHE A 36 -18.37 -5.72 10.52
C PHE A 36 -19.77 -5.91 9.93
N ASP A 37 -20.72 -6.35 10.75
CA ASP A 37 -22.13 -6.35 10.35
C ASP A 37 -22.62 -4.92 10.09
N GLY A 38 -23.37 -4.73 9.00
CA GLY A 38 -23.95 -3.43 8.65
C GLY A 38 -22.98 -2.44 7.99
N CYS A 39 -21.84 -2.91 7.47
CA CYS A 39 -21.03 -2.10 6.57
C CYS A 39 -21.81 -1.70 5.33
N TRP A 40 -21.46 -0.55 4.76
CA TRP A 40 -21.85 -0.20 3.40
C TRP A 40 -20.90 -0.89 2.41
N THR A 41 -21.49 -1.61 1.48
CA THR A 41 -20.78 -2.46 0.50
C THR A 41 -21.43 -2.36 -0.88
N ILE A 42 -21.03 -3.23 -1.81
CA ILE A 42 -21.72 -3.43 -3.07
C ILE A 42 -22.55 -4.71 -3.02
N HIS A 43 -23.72 -4.67 -3.64
CA HIS A 43 -24.67 -5.78 -3.67
C HIS A 43 -24.97 -6.18 -5.10
N LYS A 44 -25.09 -7.47 -5.33
CA LYS A 44 -25.56 -7.99 -6.62
C LYS A 44 -27.02 -7.57 -6.81
N SER A 45 -27.33 -6.91 -7.93
CA SER A 45 -28.67 -6.47 -8.30
C SER A 45 -28.96 -6.79 -9.76
N GLY A 46 -29.88 -7.73 -9.99
CA GLY A 46 -30.16 -8.25 -11.33
C GLY A 46 -28.91 -8.85 -11.99
N ALA A 47 -28.54 -8.32 -13.15
CA ALA A 47 -27.33 -8.73 -13.89
C ALA A 47 -26.05 -7.97 -13.49
N GLY A 48 -26.15 -6.95 -12.63
CA GLY A 48 -25.03 -6.10 -12.23
C GLY A 48 -24.86 -5.98 -10.72
N PHE A 49 -24.18 -4.92 -10.30
CA PHE A 49 -23.96 -4.58 -8.90
C PHE A 49 -24.40 -3.14 -8.63
N VAL A 50 -24.73 -2.85 -7.38
CA VAL A 50 -25.07 -1.51 -6.89
C VAL A 50 -24.37 -1.27 -5.56
N ALA A 51 -23.82 -0.08 -5.36
CA ALA A 51 -23.26 0.31 -4.07
C ALA A 51 -24.37 0.76 -3.10
N ASP A 52 -24.19 0.49 -1.81
CA ASP A 52 -25.02 1.08 -0.78
C ASP A 52 -24.94 2.61 -0.85
N ALA A 53 -26.11 3.24 -0.88
CA ALA A 53 -26.24 4.68 -0.90
C ALA A 53 -27.53 5.09 -0.17
N SER A 54 -27.50 6.27 0.45
CA SER A 54 -28.69 6.88 1.03
C SER A 54 -28.74 8.37 0.70
N ARG A 55 -29.94 8.87 0.39
CA ARG A 55 -30.19 10.30 0.20
C ARG A 55 -29.97 11.09 1.49
N ILE A 56 -30.25 10.46 2.64
CA ILE A 56 -29.98 11.00 3.98
C ILE A 56 -29.03 10.02 4.66
N PRO A 57 -27.72 10.34 4.74
CA PRO A 57 -26.75 9.45 5.38
C PRO A 57 -27.15 9.17 6.83
N PRO A 58 -27.06 7.92 7.30
CA PRO A 58 -27.34 7.60 8.69
C PRO A 58 -26.27 8.18 9.62
N ALA A 59 -26.63 8.37 10.89
CA ALA A 59 -25.74 8.87 11.93
C ALA A 59 -25.68 7.86 13.10
N PRO A 60 -24.50 7.28 13.42
CA PRO A 60 -23.21 7.49 12.75
C PRO A 60 -23.19 6.90 11.33
N ALA A 61 -22.28 7.42 10.49
CA ALA A 61 -22.07 6.86 9.15
C ALA A 61 -21.53 5.42 9.26
N PRO A 62 -21.98 4.47 8.41
CA PRO A 62 -21.55 3.10 8.49
C PRO A 62 -20.14 2.97 7.94
N PHE A 63 -19.40 1.95 8.38
CA PHE A 63 -18.10 1.64 7.80
C PHE A 63 -18.28 1.17 6.36
N THR A 64 -17.44 1.63 5.42
CA THR A 64 -17.51 1.22 4.01
C THR A 64 -16.40 0.22 3.65
N THR A 65 -16.75 -0.83 2.92
CA THR A 65 -15.86 -1.94 2.53
C THR A 65 -14.85 -1.56 1.44
N LEU A 66 -13.92 -2.48 1.14
CA LEU A 66 -13.00 -2.33 0.00
C LEU A 66 -13.77 -2.14 -1.32
N ALA A 67 -14.77 -2.97 -1.59
CA ALA A 67 -15.58 -2.85 -2.78
C ALA A 67 -16.30 -1.51 -2.91
N TRP A 68 -16.88 -1.02 -1.81
CA TRP A 68 -17.54 0.29 -1.80
C TRP A 68 -16.55 1.43 -2.07
N ARG A 69 -15.40 1.44 -1.38
CA ARG A 69 -14.40 2.52 -1.50
C ARG A 69 -13.74 2.57 -2.87
N ILE A 70 -13.44 1.41 -3.47
CA ILE A 70 -12.91 1.37 -4.84
C ILE A 70 -13.96 1.85 -5.84
N THR A 71 -15.23 1.45 -5.68
CA THR A 71 -16.34 1.95 -6.51
C THR A 71 -16.47 3.47 -6.39
N HIS A 72 -16.38 4.00 -5.17
CA HIS A 72 -16.45 5.43 -4.92
C HIS A 72 -15.30 6.22 -5.57
N LEU A 73 -14.07 5.70 -5.50
CA LEU A 73 -12.91 6.28 -6.19
C LEU A 73 -13.09 6.28 -7.71
N VAL A 74 -13.56 5.16 -8.26
CA VAL A 74 -13.88 5.03 -9.69
C VAL A 74 -14.91 6.10 -10.09
N ASP A 75 -15.96 6.30 -9.31
CA ASP A 75 -16.98 7.31 -9.57
C ASP A 75 -16.41 8.73 -9.52
N ILE A 76 -15.65 9.08 -8.47
CA ILE A 76 -15.13 10.44 -8.28
C ILE A 76 -14.15 10.84 -9.38
N LEU A 77 -13.21 9.97 -9.74
CA LEU A 77 -12.13 10.31 -10.67
C LEU A 77 -12.62 10.61 -12.09
N GLN A 78 -13.72 9.97 -12.50
CA GLN A 78 -14.30 10.19 -13.83
C GLN A 78 -15.67 10.86 -13.80
N ALA A 79 -16.16 11.28 -12.63
CA ALA A 79 -17.45 11.95 -12.49
C ALA A 79 -17.59 13.09 -13.51
N GLU A 80 -18.79 13.25 -14.07
CA GLU A 80 -19.09 14.26 -15.09
C GLU A 80 -18.56 15.66 -14.73
N ARG A 81 -18.67 16.03 -13.44
CA ARG A 81 -18.17 17.32 -12.91
C ARG A 81 -16.68 17.54 -13.15
N THR A 82 -15.87 16.48 -13.17
CA THR A 82 -14.43 16.57 -13.43
C THR A 82 -14.10 16.88 -14.90
N ALA A 83 -15.09 16.84 -15.80
CA ALA A 83 -14.98 17.41 -17.14
C ALA A 83 -15.69 18.77 -17.23
N THR A 84 -16.98 18.82 -16.86
CA THR A 84 -17.84 19.97 -17.15
C THR A 84 -17.47 21.21 -16.37
N TRP A 85 -17.00 21.09 -15.12
CA TRP A 85 -16.59 22.26 -14.33
C TRP A 85 -15.28 22.88 -14.84
N PHE A 86 -14.43 22.09 -15.51
CA PHE A 86 -13.29 22.60 -16.26
C PHE A 86 -13.66 23.09 -17.67
N GLY A 87 -14.93 22.98 -18.08
CA GLY A 87 -15.37 23.35 -19.44
C GLY A 87 -14.99 22.33 -20.52
N GLN A 88 -14.63 21.11 -20.13
CA GLN A 88 -14.35 20.00 -21.04
C GLN A 88 -15.65 19.23 -21.34
N PRO A 89 -15.78 18.61 -22.53
CA PRO A 89 -16.96 17.82 -22.86
C PRO A 89 -17.05 16.59 -21.95
N ALA A 90 -18.25 16.31 -21.44
CA ALA A 90 -18.56 15.01 -20.83
C ALA A 90 -18.90 14.01 -21.94
N THR A 91 -18.20 12.88 -21.98
CA THR A 91 -18.37 11.87 -23.05
C THR A 91 -18.76 10.50 -22.53
N ASP A 92 -18.77 10.30 -21.22
CA ASP A 92 -18.75 8.96 -20.64
C ASP A 92 -20.00 8.73 -19.76
N ASP A 93 -20.73 7.65 -20.04
CA ASP A 93 -21.73 7.14 -19.10
C ASP A 93 -21.02 6.71 -17.81
N PRO A 94 -21.67 6.82 -16.64
CA PRO A 94 -21.13 6.25 -15.40
C PRO A 94 -20.80 4.76 -15.60
N PRO A 95 -19.63 4.28 -15.16
CA PRO A 95 -19.29 2.89 -15.32
C PRO A 95 -20.27 2.01 -14.51
N PRO A 96 -20.43 0.73 -14.88
CA PRO A 96 -21.07 -0.21 -13.98
C PRO A 96 -20.25 -0.38 -12.70
N VAL A 97 -20.92 -0.64 -11.57
CA VAL A 97 -20.26 -1.03 -10.33
C VAL A 97 -19.50 -2.34 -10.57
N PRO A 98 -18.19 -2.42 -10.26
CA PRO A 98 -17.39 -3.60 -10.56
C PRO A 98 -17.86 -4.85 -9.80
N GLY A 99 -18.01 -5.97 -10.52
CA GLY A 99 -18.54 -7.22 -9.97
C GLY A 99 -17.49 -8.24 -9.53
N SER A 100 -16.21 -7.88 -9.61
CA SER A 100 -15.06 -8.68 -9.20
C SER A 100 -13.87 -7.77 -8.88
N ALA A 101 -12.86 -8.30 -8.19
CA ALA A 101 -11.61 -7.60 -7.94
C ALA A 101 -10.90 -7.23 -9.25
N ALA A 102 -10.93 -8.12 -10.25
CA ALA A 102 -10.33 -7.86 -11.56
C ALA A 102 -11.03 -6.69 -12.28
N ASP A 103 -12.37 -6.68 -12.29
CA ASP A 103 -13.15 -5.57 -12.85
C ASP A 103 -12.89 -4.28 -12.10
N ALA A 104 -12.76 -4.35 -10.77
CA ALA A 104 -12.50 -3.19 -9.93
C ALA A 104 -11.14 -2.55 -10.23
N LEU A 105 -10.10 -3.36 -10.42
CA LEU A 105 -8.77 -2.88 -10.81
C LEU A 105 -8.79 -2.27 -12.22
N ALA A 106 -9.48 -2.89 -13.18
CA ALA A 106 -9.61 -2.36 -14.53
C ALA A 106 -10.38 -1.02 -14.56
N ALA A 107 -11.49 -0.93 -13.82
CA ALA A 107 -12.28 0.30 -13.71
C ALA A 107 -11.49 1.41 -13.02
N LEU A 108 -10.71 1.07 -12.00
CA LEU A 108 -9.86 2.02 -11.28
C LEU A 108 -8.71 2.55 -12.16
N ASP A 109 -8.07 1.67 -12.93
CA ASP A 109 -7.03 2.03 -13.91
C ASP A 109 -7.61 3.01 -14.97
N HIS A 110 -8.79 2.68 -15.52
CA HIS A 110 -9.49 3.54 -16.48
C HIS A 110 -9.89 4.90 -15.90
N ALA A 111 -10.52 4.91 -14.72
CA ALA A 111 -10.97 6.15 -14.08
C ALA A 111 -9.80 7.10 -13.79
N TYR A 112 -8.64 6.55 -13.40
CA TYR A 112 -7.43 7.35 -13.22
C TYR A 112 -6.88 7.90 -14.54
N GLU A 113 -6.86 7.11 -15.62
CA GLU A 113 -6.46 7.60 -16.95
C GLU A 113 -7.34 8.76 -17.42
N VAL A 114 -8.66 8.67 -17.19
CA VAL A 114 -9.62 9.74 -17.46
C VAL A 114 -9.28 11.00 -16.66
N TRP A 115 -9.18 10.88 -15.33
CA TRP A 115 -8.83 12.01 -14.45
C TRP A 115 -7.52 12.68 -14.86
N ARG A 116 -6.48 11.86 -15.04
CA ARG A 116 -5.13 12.32 -15.39
C ARG A 116 -5.12 13.06 -16.73
N SER A 117 -5.88 12.56 -17.72
CA SER A 117 -6.00 13.21 -19.04
C SER A 117 -6.70 14.56 -18.94
N ARG A 118 -7.78 14.64 -18.16
CA ARG A 118 -8.52 15.90 -17.90
C ARG A 118 -7.64 16.94 -17.22
N LEU A 119 -6.91 16.53 -16.17
CA LEU A 119 -5.97 17.39 -15.43
C LEU A 119 -4.81 17.87 -16.32
N ALA A 120 -4.28 17.00 -17.19
CA ALA A 120 -3.17 17.34 -18.08
C ALA A 120 -3.54 18.31 -19.21
N ALA A 121 -4.83 18.42 -19.54
CA ALA A 121 -5.33 19.35 -20.54
C ALA A 121 -5.54 20.78 -19.98
N LEU A 122 -5.47 20.99 -18.66
CA LEU A 122 -5.75 22.29 -18.04
C LEU A 122 -4.62 23.28 -18.24
N SER A 123 -4.98 24.48 -18.68
CA SER A 123 -4.11 25.66 -18.67
C SER A 123 -4.11 26.33 -17.29
N GLN A 124 -3.19 27.29 -17.07
CA GLN A 124 -3.22 28.11 -15.87
C GLN A 124 -4.50 28.96 -15.78
N GLU A 125 -5.04 29.41 -16.91
CA GLU A 125 -6.30 30.15 -16.95
C GLU A 125 -7.48 29.29 -16.48
N ASP A 126 -7.53 28.01 -16.86
CA ASP A 126 -8.56 27.09 -16.39
C ASP A 126 -8.48 26.85 -14.88
N LEU A 127 -7.26 26.84 -14.33
CA LEU A 127 -7.00 26.65 -12.91
C LEU A 127 -7.29 27.89 -12.05
N ASP A 128 -7.14 29.09 -12.62
CA ASP A 128 -7.38 30.36 -11.92
C ASP A 128 -8.84 30.85 -12.04
N ARG A 129 -9.59 30.33 -13.01
CA ARG A 129 -10.99 30.72 -13.25
C ARG A 129 -11.91 30.21 -12.13
N PRO A 130 -12.82 31.04 -11.60
CA PRO A 130 -13.91 30.57 -10.75
C PRO A 130 -14.76 29.50 -11.46
N MET A 131 -15.22 28.48 -10.73
CA MET A 131 -16.05 27.41 -11.29
C MET A 131 -17.40 27.93 -11.81
N GLY A 132 -17.94 29.00 -11.20
CA GLY A 132 -19.19 29.62 -11.61
C GLY A 132 -20.43 28.82 -11.23
N GLU A 133 -21.59 29.25 -11.73
CA GLU A 133 -22.92 28.75 -11.30
C GLU A 133 -23.06 27.21 -11.39
N ILE A 134 -22.36 26.56 -12.31
CA ILE A 134 -22.38 25.09 -12.49
C ILE A 134 -21.92 24.34 -11.24
N ALA A 135 -21.09 24.95 -10.40
CA ALA A 135 -20.57 24.38 -9.17
C ALA A 135 -21.42 24.73 -7.92
N GLY A 136 -22.53 25.44 -8.09
CA GLY A 136 -23.48 25.76 -7.03
C GLY A 136 -22.82 26.44 -5.83
N PRO A 137 -22.81 25.83 -4.63
CA PRO A 137 -22.19 26.43 -3.44
C PRO A 137 -20.67 26.65 -3.58
N TYR A 138 -20.02 26.02 -4.55
CA TYR A 138 -18.59 26.16 -4.84
C TYR A 138 -18.30 27.10 -6.02
N ALA A 139 -19.27 27.92 -6.44
CA ALA A 139 -19.12 28.80 -7.61
C ALA A 139 -17.93 29.76 -7.53
N GLU A 140 -17.59 30.22 -6.33
CA GLU A 140 -16.47 31.13 -6.07
C GLU A 140 -15.12 30.41 -5.89
N SER A 141 -15.11 29.06 -5.81
CA SER A 141 -13.87 28.29 -5.81
C SER A 141 -13.26 28.28 -7.22
N ASP A 142 -11.94 28.23 -7.31
CA ASP A 142 -11.22 28.17 -8.58
C ASP A 142 -10.92 26.72 -9.00
N GLY A 143 -10.42 26.56 -10.24
CA GLY A 143 -10.07 25.25 -10.78
C GLY A 143 -8.98 24.55 -10.00
N THR A 144 -8.05 25.30 -9.41
CA THR A 144 -7.03 24.78 -8.51
C THR A 144 -7.65 24.12 -7.28
N SER A 145 -8.60 24.81 -6.62
CA SER A 145 -9.30 24.30 -5.45
C SER A 145 -10.10 23.04 -5.78
N PHE A 146 -10.74 23.01 -6.95
CA PHE A 146 -11.47 21.82 -7.40
C PHE A 146 -10.53 20.64 -7.72
N ALA A 147 -9.41 20.89 -8.41
CA ALA A 147 -8.41 19.86 -8.68
C ALA A 147 -7.80 19.28 -7.40
N LEU A 148 -7.51 20.15 -6.42
CA LEU A 148 -7.03 19.74 -5.10
C LEU A 148 -8.07 18.92 -4.33
N HIS A 149 -9.36 19.23 -4.46
CA HIS A 149 -10.43 18.42 -3.86
C HIS A 149 -10.45 16.99 -4.45
N ILE A 150 -10.42 16.83 -5.78
CA ILE A 150 -10.38 15.48 -6.39
C ILE A 150 -9.12 14.72 -5.98
N LEU A 151 -8.00 15.43 -5.85
CA LEU A 151 -6.75 14.85 -5.38
C LEU A 151 -6.81 14.44 -3.88
N ASP A 152 -7.48 15.23 -3.05
CA ASP A 152 -7.76 14.87 -1.65
C ASP A 152 -8.61 13.62 -1.57
N GLU A 153 -9.69 13.50 -2.35
CA GLU A 153 -10.53 12.30 -2.44
C GLU A 153 -9.70 11.06 -2.82
N LEU A 154 -8.83 11.17 -3.84
CA LEU A 154 -7.92 10.09 -4.25
C LEU A 154 -6.97 9.68 -3.12
N ILE A 155 -6.35 10.64 -2.44
CA ILE A 155 -5.39 10.39 -1.36
C ILE A 155 -6.09 9.80 -0.14
N HIS A 156 -7.20 10.41 0.27
CA HIS A 156 -7.97 10.04 1.45
C HIS A 156 -8.54 8.62 1.31
N HIS A 157 -9.34 8.37 0.28
CA HIS A 157 -9.95 7.06 0.09
C HIS A 157 -8.93 6.01 -0.35
N GLY A 158 -7.87 6.41 -1.08
CA GLY A 158 -6.76 5.51 -1.40
C GLY A 158 -6.02 5.00 -0.15
N ALA A 159 -5.82 5.87 0.85
CA ALA A 159 -5.23 5.49 2.13
C ALA A 159 -6.16 4.56 2.94
N GLU A 160 -7.47 4.82 2.93
CA GLU A 160 -8.44 3.95 3.59
C GLU A 160 -8.48 2.56 2.93
N VAL A 161 -8.50 2.48 1.59
CA VAL A 161 -8.39 1.20 0.86
C VAL A 161 -7.16 0.42 1.29
N GLY A 162 -5.99 1.07 1.36
CA GLY A 162 -4.77 0.44 1.86
C GLY A 162 -4.91 -0.07 3.30
N THR A 163 -5.53 0.72 4.18
CA THR A 163 -5.72 0.37 5.59
C THR A 163 -6.67 -0.81 5.77
N VAL A 164 -7.81 -0.85 5.07
CA VAL A 164 -8.75 -1.98 5.14
C VAL A 164 -8.09 -3.25 4.62
N ARG A 165 -7.31 -3.16 3.54
CA ARG A 165 -6.57 -4.29 3.00
C ARG A 165 -5.50 -4.81 3.96
N ASP A 166 -4.76 -3.92 4.62
CA ASP A 166 -3.79 -4.29 5.65
C ASP A 166 -4.49 -5.00 6.83
N PHE A 167 -5.70 -4.58 7.20
CA PHE A 167 -6.49 -5.26 8.23
C PHE A 167 -6.98 -6.65 7.79
N TYR A 168 -7.47 -6.80 6.55
CA TYR A 168 -7.85 -8.11 5.98
C TYR A 168 -6.69 -9.10 6.10
N ARG A 169 -5.50 -8.66 5.66
CA ARG A 169 -4.29 -9.46 5.63
C ARG A 169 -3.79 -9.74 7.04
N GLY A 170 -3.81 -8.76 7.94
CA GLY A 170 -3.41 -8.94 9.33
C GLY A 170 -4.25 -9.98 10.08
N LEU A 171 -5.56 -10.02 9.85
CA LEU A 171 -6.46 -11.02 10.44
C LEU A 171 -6.27 -12.43 9.88
N ARG A 172 -5.67 -12.54 8.70
CA ARG A 172 -5.43 -13.81 7.98
C ARG A 172 -3.94 -14.10 7.80
N ALA A 173 -3.08 -13.36 8.48
CA ALA A 173 -1.66 -13.59 8.48
C ALA A 173 -1.42 -14.86 9.30
N GLU A 174 -1.22 -15.97 8.61
CA GLU A 174 -0.72 -17.17 9.27
C GLU A 174 0.70 -16.87 9.77
N ASP A 175 0.91 -16.94 11.08
CA ASP A 175 2.26 -16.97 11.65
C ASP A 175 2.94 -18.23 11.08
N PRO A 176 3.96 -18.10 10.21
CA PRO A 176 4.60 -19.25 9.60
C PRO A 176 5.49 -20.01 10.59
N PHE A 177 5.84 -19.39 11.73
CA PHE A 177 6.82 -19.95 12.64
C PHE A 177 6.33 -21.22 13.35
N PRO A 178 5.11 -21.30 13.91
CA PRO A 178 4.58 -22.57 14.44
C PRO A 178 4.59 -23.70 13.40
N ALA A 179 4.17 -23.42 12.16
CA ALA A 179 4.17 -24.42 11.10
C ALA A 179 5.59 -24.90 10.74
N ALA A 180 6.56 -24.00 10.68
CA ALA A 180 7.96 -24.36 10.47
C ALA A 180 8.53 -25.17 11.64
N LEU A 181 8.25 -24.79 12.89
CA LEU A 181 8.69 -25.52 14.08
C LEU A 181 8.09 -26.94 14.16
N GLU A 182 6.92 -27.15 13.55
CA GLU A 182 6.28 -28.45 13.39
C GLU A 182 6.76 -29.22 12.15
N GLY A 183 7.68 -28.67 11.37
CA GLY A 183 8.20 -29.27 10.13
C GLY A 183 7.23 -29.23 8.94
N ARG A 184 6.13 -28.46 9.04
CA ARG A 184 5.15 -28.28 7.96
C ARG A 184 5.57 -27.25 6.92
N ILE A 185 6.56 -26.42 7.22
CA ILE A 185 7.23 -25.52 6.27
C ILE A 185 8.70 -25.89 6.25
N THR A 186 9.22 -26.17 5.07
CA THR A 186 10.62 -26.59 4.86
C THR A 186 11.50 -25.42 4.40
N PRO A 187 12.84 -25.52 4.57
CA PRO A 187 13.77 -24.54 4.01
C PRO A 187 13.65 -24.35 2.49
N ALA A 188 13.23 -25.38 1.75
CA ALA A 188 13.04 -25.29 0.30
C ALA A 188 11.80 -24.45 -0.07
N GLU A 189 10.74 -24.51 0.73
CA GLU A 189 9.50 -23.78 0.49
C GLU A 189 9.60 -22.31 0.90
N ARG A 190 10.33 -22.01 1.98
CA ARG A 190 10.48 -20.65 2.51
C ARG A 190 11.90 -20.38 3.02
N PRO A 191 12.90 -20.28 2.13
CA PRO A 191 14.32 -20.21 2.52
C PRO A 191 14.63 -19.03 3.44
N ALA A 192 14.00 -17.88 3.21
CA ALA A 192 14.22 -16.66 4.00
C ALA A 192 13.55 -16.64 5.39
N LEU A 193 12.85 -17.70 5.81
CA LEU A 193 12.04 -17.68 7.03
C LEU A 193 12.84 -17.33 8.30
N LEU A 194 14.12 -17.71 8.37
CA LEU A 194 15.00 -17.35 9.48
C LEU A 194 15.28 -15.83 9.49
N ALA A 195 15.59 -15.22 8.34
CA ALA A 195 15.75 -13.77 8.23
C ALA A 195 14.43 -13.01 8.48
N GLU A 196 13.29 -13.60 8.12
CA GLU A 196 11.97 -13.04 8.43
C GLU A 196 11.65 -13.08 9.94
N ALA A 197 12.06 -14.13 10.65
CA ALA A 197 11.98 -14.16 12.12
C ALA A 197 12.80 -13.03 12.75
N ALA A 198 13.99 -12.75 12.22
CA ALA A 198 14.81 -11.62 12.63
C ALA A 198 14.13 -10.27 12.32
N ALA A 199 13.48 -10.15 11.16
CA ALA A 199 12.75 -8.93 10.78
C ALA A 199 11.55 -8.66 11.69
N ALA A 200 10.90 -9.74 12.16
CA ALA A 200 9.86 -9.70 13.18
C ALA A 200 10.39 -9.60 14.62
N GLN A 201 11.71 -9.50 14.81
CA GLN A 201 12.41 -9.49 16.11
C GLN A 201 12.08 -10.68 17.03
N ARG A 202 11.74 -11.83 16.43
CA ARG A 202 11.49 -13.10 17.12
C ARG A 202 12.80 -13.87 17.31
N TRP A 203 13.75 -13.24 18.02
CA TRP A 203 15.13 -13.73 18.16
C TRP A 203 15.22 -15.14 18.77
N ASP A 204 14.26 -15.51 19.61
CA ASP A 204 14.15 -16.83 20.24
C ASP A 204 13.90 -17.98 19.24
N LEU A 205 13.45 -17.64 18.02
CA LEU A 205 13.21 -18.60 16.95
C LEU A 205 14.45 -18.86 16.10
N ILE A 206 15.42 -17.95 16.07
CA ILE A 206 16.59 -18.05 15.20
C ILE A 206 17.38 -19.35 15.43
N PRO A 207 17.69 -19.75 16.68
CA PRO A 207 18.38 -21.02 16.91
C PRO A 207 17.58 -22.24 16.46
N LYS A 208 16.27 -22.24 16.73
CA LYS A 208 15.36 -23.34 16.38
C LYS A 208 15.23 -23.51 14.87
N LEU A 209 15.07 -22.41 14.14
CA LEU A 209 14.99 -22.44 12.68
C LEU A 209 16.32 -22.89 12.06
N ALA A 210 17.46 -22.44 12.60
CA ALA A 210 18.76 -22.91 12.14
C ALA A 210 18.97 -24.42 12.38
N GLU A 211 18.48 -24.97 13.51
CA GLU A 211 18.50 -26.42 13.79
C GLU A 211 17.62 -27.23 12.83
N LEU A 212 16.54 -26.64 12.31
CA LEU A 212 15.68 -27.22 11.29
C LEU A 212 16.24 -27.08 9.86
N GLY A 213 17.44 -26.53 9.70
CA GLY A 213 18.14 -26.42 8.42
C GLY A 213 17.80 -25.19 7.60
N PHE A 214 17.12 -24.19 8.16
CA PHE A 214 16.99 -22.88 7.50
C PHE A 214 18.35 -22.17 7.49
N ALA A 215 18.77 -21.69 6.32
CA ALA A 215 20.08 -21.08 6.13
C ALA A 215 20.16 -19.69 6.79
N VAL A 216 21.33 -19.37 7.37
CA VAL A 216 21.55 -18.12 8.11
C VAL A 216 21.77 -16.89 7.22
N ASP A 217 22.14 -17.12 5.95
CA ASP A 217 22.50 -16.08 4.98
C ASP A 217 21.39 -15.80 3.94
N GLU A 218 20.24 -16.44 4.08
CA GLU A 218 19.07 -16.13 3.26
C GLU A 218 18.57 -14.72 3.53
N ARG A 219 17.98 -14.10 2.51
CA ARG A 219 17.62 -12.69 2.51
C ARG A 219 16.11 -12.50 2.51
N THR A 220 15.63 -11.57 3.33
CA THR A 220 14.25 -11.08 3.24
C THR A 220 13.99 -10.43 1.88
N ALA A 221 12.72 -10.13 1.56
CA ALA A 221 12.37 -9.37 0.35
C ALA A 221 13.07 -8.00 0.24
N GLY A 222 13.48 -7.40 1.38
CA GLY A 222 14.27 -6.17 1.42
C GLY A 222 15.78 -6.38 1.28
N GLY A 223 16.25 -7.61 1.06
CA GLY A 223 17.67 -7.93 0.87
C GLY A 223 18.47 -8.14 2.16
N MET A 224 17.87 -7.95 3.35
CA MET A 224 18.57 -8.13 4.63
C MET A 224 18.68 -9.60 5.02
N THR A 225 19.85 -10.02 5.54
CA THR A 225 20.01 -11.28 6.28
C THR A 225 19.68 -11.10 7.76
N ALA A 226 19.58 -12.21 8.51
CA ALA A 226 19.39 -12.15 9.96
C ALA A 226 20.53 -11.40 10.68
N ALA A 227 21.76 -11.48 10.16
CA ALA A 227 22.92 -10.79 10.73
C ALA A 227 22.82 -9.27 10.59
N HIS A 228 22.35 -8.75 9.46
CA HIS A 228 22.06 -7.31 9.28
C HIS A 228 21.08 -6.81 10.33
N LEU A 229 19.98 -7.54 10.49
CA LEU A 229 18.87 -7.18 11.39
C LEU A 229 19.30 -7.25 12.86
N ALA A 230 20.05 -8.29 13.25
CA ALA A 230 20.63 -8.39 14.59
C ALA A 230 21.62 -7.25 14.87
N ALA A 231 22.46 -6.91 13.89
CA ALA A 231 23.44 -5.85 14.01
C ALA A 231 22.82 -4.45 14.12
N GLY A 232 21.76 -4.16 13.35
CA GLY A 232 21.05 -2.88 13.41
C GLY A 232 20.20 -2.69 14.67
N THR A 233 19.65 -3.78 15.22
CA THR A 233 18.81 -3.75 16.43
C THR A 233 19.59 -3.88 17.73
N GLY A 234 20.87 -4.27 17.67
CA GLY A 234 21.71 -4.49 18.85
C GLY A 234 21.53 -5.87 19.50
N ALA A 235 20.96 -6.84 18.79
CA ALA A 235 20.76 -8.21 19.27
C ALA A 235 22.08 -9.02 19.29
N LEU A 236 23.01 -8.62 20.17
CA LEU A 236 24.38 -9.12 20.21
C LEU A 236 24.48 -10.65 20.35
N ASP A 237 23.66 -11.26 21.21
CA ASP A 237 23.69 -12.70 21.41
C ASP A 237 23.21 -13.48 20.19
N THR A 238 22.23 -12.93 19.46
CA THR A 238 21.80 -13.50 18.17
C THR A 238 22.89 -13.35 17.13
N LEU A 239 23.54 -12.19 17.05
CA LEU A 239 24.64 -11.99 16.10
C LEU A 239 25.79 -12.96 16.38
N ARG A 240 26.15 -13.18 17.66
CA ARG A 240 27.14 -14.17 18.06
C ARG A 240 26.76 -15.57 17.59
N PHE A 241 25.52 -15.99 17.86
CA PHE A 241 25.00 -17.26 17.39
C PHE A 241 25.11 -17.41 15.86
N LEU A 242 24.73 -16.37 15.10
CA LEU A 242 24.81 -16.39 13.63
C LEU A 242 26.26 -16.51 13.14
N VAL A 243 27.20 -15.81 13.78
CA VAL A 243 28.63 -15.92 13.48
C VAL A 243 29.16 -17.32 13.80
N GLU A 244 28.76 -17.91 14.93
CA GLU A 244 29.11 -19.29 15.29
C GLU A 244 28.58 -20.31 14.26
N ARG A 245 27.45 -19.99 13.60
CA ARG A 245 26.87 -20.78 12.51
C ARG A 245 27.44 -20.44 11.12
N GLY A 246 28.46 -19.58 11.04
CA GLY A 246 29.18 -19.27 9.81
C GLY A 246 28.51 -18.24 8.91
N ALA A 247 27.68 -17.35 9.45
CA ALA A 247 27.04 -16.29 8.67
C ALA A 247 28.05 -15.40 7.93
N ASP A 248 27.79 -15.11 6.66
CA ASP A 248 28.59 -14.20 5.84
C ASP A 248 28.26 -12.73 6.15
N LEU A 249 29.13 -12.11 6.94
CA LEU A 249 28.99 -10.72 7.38
C LEU A 249 29.30 -9.69 6.29
N SER A 250 29.79 -10.13 5.12
CA SER A 250 30.16 -9.26 4.00
C SER A 250 29.03 -9.08 2.98
N ILE A 251 27.95 -9.85 3.10
CA ILE A 251 26.73 -9.67 2.29
C ILE A 251 26.26 -8.23 2.45
N LYS A 252 25.88 -7.60 1.33
CA LYS A 252 25.25 -6.29 1.31
C LYS A 252 23.75 -6.37 1.08
N ASP A 253 23.00 -5.53 1.79
CA ASP A 253 21.57 -5.37 1.59
C ASP A 253 21.24 -4.61 0.29
N THR A 254 20.00 -4.73 -0.19
CA THR A 254 19.58 -4.09 -1.46
C THR A 254 19.06 -2.67 -1.29
N GLN A 255 18.78 -2.23 -0.06
CA GLN A 255 18.20 -0.93 0.24
C GLN A 255 19.27 0.16 0.36
N PHE A 256 20.41 -0.16 0.99
CA PHE A 256 21.46 0.81 1.33
C PHE A 256 22.86 0.42 0.85
N ASP A 257 23.02 -0.74 0.19
CA ASP A 257 24.33 -1.30 -0.21
C ASP A 257 25.31 -1.41 0.98
N ALA A 258 24.79 -1.71 2.17
CA ALA A 258 25.55 -1.80 3.41
C ALA A 258 25.68 -3.25 3.89
N ASP A 259 26.84 -3.57 4.46
CA ASP A 259 27.09 -4.85 5.12
C ASP A 259 26.64 -4.83 6.60
N VAL A 260 26.88 -5.92 7.32
CA VAL A 260 26.50 -6.07 8.74
C VAL A 260 27.14 -5.00 9.63
N ARG A 261 28.40 -4.61 9.35
CA ARG A 261 29.09 -3.54 10.09
C ARG A 261 28.51 -2.17 9.76
N GLY A 262 28.20 -1.92 8.49
CA GLY A 262 27.54 -0.71 8.01
C GLY A 262 26.20 -0.48 8.71
N TRP A 263 25.40 -1.54 8.85
CA TRP A 263 24.14 -1.51 9.62
C TRP A 263 24.36 -1.17 11.09
N ALA A 264 25.30 -1.84 11.76
CA ALA A 264 25.63 -1.54 13.16
C ALA A 264 26.06 -0.08 13.36
N ALA A 265 26.84 0.47 12.41
CA ALA A 265 27.28 1.88 12.44
C ALA A 265 26.11 2.85 12.21
N TRP A 266 25.29 2.61 11.20
CA TRP A 266 24.14 3.45 10.84
C TRP A 266 23.15 3.57 12.00
N PHE A 267 22.80 2.43 12.62
CA PHE A 267 21.87 2.39 13.76
C PHE A 267 22.55 2.66 15.10
N ARG A 268 23.86 2.99 15.11
CA ARG A 268 24.64 3.36 16.29
C ARG A 268 24.62 2.29 17.39
N GLN A 269 25.07 1.09 17.05
CA GLN A 269 25.13 -0.08 17.92
C GLN A 269 26.57 -0.38 18.36
N PRO A 270 27.13 0.33 19.38
CA PRO A 270 28.54 0.28 19.70
C PRO A 270 29.00 -1.08 20.26
N GLU A 271 28.14 -1.83 20.93
CA GLU A 271 28.42 -3.19 21.40
C GLU A 271 28.64 -4.14 20.22
N ILE A 272 27.79 -4.04 19.19
CA ILE A 272 27.90 -4.83 17.97
C ILE A 272 29.19 -4.49 17.23
N ILE A 273 29.49 -3.19 17.05
CA ILE A 273 30.70 -2.74 16.36
C ILE A 273 31.94 -3.28 17.07
N ARG A 274 32.00 -3.17 18.40
CA ARG A 274 33.09 -3.73 19.21
C ARG A 274 33.22 -5.24 19.02
N TYR A 275 32.11 -5.97 19.02
CA TYR A 275 32.14 -7.41 18.78
C TYR A 275 32.66 -7.74 17.36
N LEU A 276 32.15 -7.08 16.32
CA LEU A 276 32.60 -7.29 14.94
C LEU A 276 34.10 -6.98 14.75
N GLU A 277 34.66 -6.04 15.51
CA GLU A 277 36.10 -5.75 15.50
C GLU A 277 36.95 -6.90 16.05
N THR A 278 36.39 -7.75 16.90
CA THR A 278 37.10 -8.93 17.43
C THR A 278 37.14 -10.11 16.45
N LEU A 279 36.35 -10.08 15.38
CA LEU A 279 36.26 -11.15 14.37
C LEU A 279 37.25 -10.96 13.20
N ARG A 280 38.08 -9.92 13.25
CA ARG A 280 39.06 -9.56 12.22
C ARG A 280 40.37 -10.33 12.36
#